data_AF-A0A1I8BXF9-F1
#
_entry.id   AF-A0A1I8BXF9-F1
#
_cell.length_a   1.000
_cell.length_b   1.000
_cell.length_c   1.000
_cell.angle_alpha   90.00
_cell.angle_beta   90.00
_cell.angle_gamma   90.00
#
_symmetry.space_group_name_H-M   'P 1'
#
loop_
_entity.id
_entity.type
_entity.pdbx_description
1 polymer ?
#
loop_
_entity_poly.entity_id
_entity_poly.type
_entity_poly.pdbx_seq_one_letter_code
_entity_poly.pdbx_strand_id
1 'polypeptide(L)'
;MVSQLVKENIDFLQKLARTKSQRKVRRLLRLANSQHLLTLAEICLNIVKSRFNLSTRQKKRLLPYVDFVRRMSRARSERGARKILNQKGSGFGGGVFAALITPILIELARSFTINSKT
;
A
#
# COMPACT_ATOMS: atom_id res chain seq x y z
N MET A 1 -11.64 -6.48 -6.44
CA MET A 1 -11.71 -5.40 -7.46
C MET A 1 -10.79 -4.26 -7.02
N VAL A 2 -9.88 -3.80 -7.88
CA VAL A 2 -8.97 -2.69 -7.55
C VAL A 2 -9.69 -1.36 -7.81
N SER A 3 -9.71 -0.46 -6.82
CA SER A 3 -10.42 0.82 -6.92
C SER A 3 -9.77 1.76 -7.95
N GLN A 4 -10.55 2.68 -8.50
CA GLN A 4 -10.09 3.67 -9.47
C GLN A 4 -8.94 4.52 -8.91
N LEU A 5 -9.03 4.92 -7.64
CA LEU A 5 -7.98 5.66 -6.91
C LEU A 5 -6.63 4.92 -6.95
N VAL A 6 -6.63 3.60 -6.78
CA VAL A 6 -5.41 2.78 -6.82
C VAL A 6 -4.83 2.70 -8.23
N LYS A 7 -5.66 2.68 -9.27
CA LYS A 7 -5.22 2.69 -10.67
C LYS A 7 -4.56 4.01 -11.05
N GLU A 8 -5.18 5.13 -10.67
CA GLU A 8 -4.67 6.49 -10.97
C GLU A 8 -3.34 6.80 -10.28
N ASN A 9 -3.06 6.13 -9.16
CA ASN A 9 -1.86 6.37 -8.37
C ASN A 9 -0.79 5.26 -8.54
N ILE A 10 -0.86 4.48 -9.62
CA ILE A 10 0.01 3.32 -9.84
C ILE A 10 1.50 3.69 -9.91
N ASP A 11 1.85 4.82 -10.51
CA ASP A 11 3.24 5.28 -10.64
C ASP A 11 3.87 5.56 -9.27
N PHE A 12 3.09 6.16 -8.37
CA PHE A 12 3.51 6.38 -7.00
C PHE A 12 3.75 5.04 -6.27
N LEU A 13 2.83 4.09 -6.43
CA LEU A 13 2.95 2.76 -5.83
C LEU A 13 4.18 2.00 -6.36
N GLN A 14 4.43 2.05 -7.66
CA GLN A 14 5.61 1.43 -8.28
C GLN A 14 6.90 2.07 -7.77
N LYS A 15 6.97 3.41 -7.70
CA LYS A 15 8.12 4.13 -7.13
C LYS A 15 8.35 3.70 -5.68
N LEU A 16 7.29 3.60 -4.88
CA LEU A 16 7.39 3.20 -3.48
C LEU A 16 7.89 1.75 -3.33
N ALA A 17 7.36 0.82 -4.13
CA ALA A 17 7.71 -0.60 -4.08
C ALA A 17 9.15 -0.89 -4.54
N ARG A 18 9.64 -0.16 -5.56
CA ARG A 18 11.00 -0.31 -6.10
C ARG A 18 12.06 0.33 -5.19
N THR A 19 11.67 1.27 -4.35
CA THR A 19 12.61 2.02 -3.51
C THR A 19 13.04 1.18 -2.29
N LYS A 20 14.27 0.66 -2.32
CA LYS A 20 14.85 -0.13 -1.22
C LYS A 20 15.36 0.74 -0.06
N SER A 21 15.80 1.97 -0.34
CA SER A 21 16.39 2.86 0.66
C SER A 21 15.31 3.44 1.59
N GLN A 22 15.44 3.17 2.89
CA GLN A 22 14.55 3.67 3.94
C GLN A 22 14.42 5.19 3.91
N ARG A 23 15.55 5.89 3.76
CA ARG A 23 15.59 7.35 3.68
C ARG A 23 14.80 7.87 2.49
N LYS A 24 14.94 7.22 1.32
CA LYS A 24 14.20 7.59 0.11
C LYS A 24 12.70 7.30 0.26
N VAL A 25 12.31 6.14 0.82
CA VAL A 25 10.90 5.82 1.10
C VAL A 25 10.27 6.87 2.02
N ARG A 26 10.94 7.23 3.12
CA ARG A 26 10.44 8.29 4.03
C ARG A 26 10.29 9.63 3.32
N ARG A 27 11.24 10.00 2.45
CA ARG A 27 11.14 11.22 1.64
C ARG A 27 9.94 11.18 0.69
N LEU A 28 9.72 10.07 -0.01
CA LEU A 28 8.57 9.88 -0.90
C LEU A 28 7.24 10.03 -0.13
N LEU A 29 7.15 9.42 1.04
CA LEU A 29 5.95 9.47 1.89
C LEU A 29 5.73 10.86 2.50
N ARG A 30 6.80 11.58 2.82
CA ARG A 30 6.71 12.97 3.28
C ARG A 30 6.12 13.87 2.20
N LEU A 31 6.54 13.68 0.94
CA LEU A 31 6.11 14.43 -0.23
C LEU A 31 4.80 13.90 -0.86
N ALA A 32 4.22 12.83 -0.30
CA ALA A 32 2.97 12.28 -0.78
C ALA A 32 1.83 13.31 -0.60
N ASN A 33 1.02 13.50 -1.63
CA ASN A 33 -0.19 14.31 -1.60
C ASN A 33 -1.35 13.52 -0.97
N SER A 34 -2.51 14.15 -0.85
CA SER A 34 -3.69 13.53 -0.23
C SER A 34 -4.13 12.25 -0.95
N GLN A 35 -4.12 12.23 -2.29
CA GLN A 35 -4.50 11.05 -3.08
C GLN A 35 -3.54 9.87 -2.86
N HIS A 36 -2.23 10.11 -2.84
CA HIS A 36 -1.22 9.09 -2.52
C HIS A 36 -1.46 8.47 -1.14
N LEU A 37 -1.78 9.30 -0.14
CA LEU A 37 -2.01 8.85 1.24
C LEU A 37 -3.31 8.07 1.38
N LEU A 38 -4.38 8.53 0.73
CA LEU A 38 -5.65 7.80 0.70
C LEU A 38 -5.54 6.49 -0.08
N THR A 39 -4.73 6.45 -1.13
CA THR A 39 -4.42 5.21 -1.86
C THR A 39 -3.81 4.17 -0.94
N LEU A 40 -2.85 4.54 -0.09
CA LEU A 40 -2.26 3.63 0.89
C LEU A 40 -3.28 3.12 1.92
N ALA A 41 -4.21 3.98 2.35
CA ALA A 41 -5.29 3.60 3.27
C ALA A 41 -6.26 2.60 2.60
N GLU A 42 -6.65 2.87 1.36
CA GLU A 42 -7.52 2.01 0.55
C GLU A 42 -6.89 0.63 0.30
N ILE A 43 -5.59 0.61 0.00
CA ILE A 43 -4.80 -0.62 -0.09
C ILE A 43 -4.88 -1.42 1.21
N CYS A 44 -4.61 -0.78 2.35
CA CYS A 44 -4.64 -1.45 3.64
C CYS A 44 -6.05 -1.96 3.97
N LEU A 45 -7.10 -1.21 3.60
CA LEU A 45 -8.49 -1.61 3.78
C LEU A 45 -8.82 -2.87 2.97
N ASN A 46 -8.40 -2.93 1.71
CA ASN A 46 -8.64 -4.11 0.87
C ASN A 46 -7.87 -5.34 1.36
N ILE A 47 -6.68 -5.16 1.95
CA ILE A 47 -5.96 -6.24 2.64
C ILE A 47 -6.74 -6.74 3.86
N VAL A 48 -7.17 -5.84 4.75
CA VAL A 48 -7.92 -6.20 5.97
C VAL A 48 -9.24 -6.90 5.63
N LYS A 49 -9.92 -6.44 4.59
CA LYS A 49 -11.18 -7.03 4.11
C LYS A 49 -10.98 -8.29 3.25
N SER A 50 -9.74 -8.79 3.12
CA SER A 50 -9.40 -9.97 2.30
C SER A 50 -9.91 -9.88 0.86
N ARG A 51 -9.96 -8.67 0.30
CA ARG A 51 -10.41 -8.41 -1.08
C ARG A 51 -9.30 -8.63 -2.11
N PHE A 52 -8.05 -8.73 -1.66
CA PHE A 52 -6.93 -9.16 -2.47
C PHE A 52 -6.67 -10.65 -2.27
N ASN A 53 -6.47 -11.36 -3.38
CA ASN A 53 -6.11 -12.77 -3.39
C ASN A 53 -4.62 -12.94 -3.08
N LEU A 54 -4.26 -12.75 -1.80
CA LEU A 54 -2.89 -12.87 -1.29
C LEU A 54 -2.52 -14.34 -1.07
N SER A 55 -1.36 -14.75 -1.56
CA SER A 55 -0.80 -16.08 -1.25
C SER A 55 -0.41 -16.20 0.22
N THR A 56 -0.32 -17.42 0.74
CA THR A 56 0.12 -17.69 2.12
C THR A 56 1.47 -17.05 2.42
N ARG A 57 2.40 -17.07 1.44
CA ARG A 57 3.71 -16.42 1.55
C ARG A 57 3.59 -14.90 1.67
N GLN A 58 2.71 -14.27 0.90
CA GLN A 58 2.46 -12.83 1.00
C GLN A 58 1.81 -12.45 2.33
N LYS A 59 0.81 -13.21 2.79
CA LYS A 59 0.19 -13.02 4.10
C LYS A 59 1.22 -13.11 5.24
N LYS A 60 2.12 -14.11 5.21
CA LYS A 60 3.21 -14.24 6.18
C LYS A 60 4.13 -13.01 6.22
N ARG A 61 4.42 -12.39 5.07
CA ARG A 61 5.23 -11.16 5.00
C ARG A 61 4.54 -9.93 5.58
N LEU A 62 3.21 -9.95 5.71
CA LEU A 62 2.43 -8.87 6.30
C LEU A 62 2.26 -9.01 7.82
N LEU A 63 2.49 -10.21 8.38
CA LEU A 63 2.33 -10.47 9.83
C LEU A 63 3.06 -9.46 10.72
N PRO A 64 4.33 -9.09 10.46
CA PRO A 64 5.04 -8.10 11.29
C PRO A 64 4.42 -6.69 11.26
N TYR A 65 3.50 -6.44 10.33
CA TYR A 65 2.96 -5.11 10.03
C TYR A 65 1.44 -5.04 10.19
N VAL A 66 0.81 -6.06 10.77
CA VAL A 66 -0.66 -6.15 10.89
C VAL A 66 -1.26 -4.94 11.59
N ASP A 67 -0.65 -4.45 12.66
CA ASP A 67 -1.16 -3.29 13.40
C ASP A 67 -1.03 -1.99 12.61
N PHE A 68 0.02 -1.85 11.81
CA PHE A 68 0.13 -0.74 10.87
C PHE A 68 -0.98 -0.81 9.82
N VAL A 69 -1.18 -1.97 9.20
CA VAL A 69 -2.22 -2.18 8.17
C VAL A 69 -3.62 -1.92 8.73
N ARG A 70 -3.92 -2.42 9.94
CA ARG A 70 -5.20 -2.17 10.61
C ARG A 70 -5.43 -0.70 10.95
N ARG A 71 -4.41 0.02 11.41
CA ARG A 71 -4.52 1.46 11.67
C ARG A 71 -4.71 2.23 10.37
N MET A 72 -3.86 1.97 9.39
CA MET A 72 -3.87 2.68 8.11
C MET A 72 -5.18 2.45 7.34
N SER A 73 -5.77 1.25 7.40
CA SER A 73 -7.07 0.96 6.78
C SER A 73 -8.25 1.76 7.35
N ARG A 74 -8.11 2.30 8.57
CA ARG A 74 -9.11 3.15 9.22
C ARG A 74 -8.91 4.64 8.94
N ALA A 75 -7.81 5.02 8.30
CA ALA A 75 -7.61 6.40 7.88
C ALA A 75 -8.63 6.77 6.80
N ARG A 76 -9.36 7.86 7.01
CA ARG A 76 -10.37 8.41 6.08
C ARG A 76 -9.99 9.81 5.57
N SER A 77 -8.87 10.34 6.04
CA SER A 77 -8.40 11.68 5.69
C SER A 77 -6.88 11.69 5.56
N GLU A 78 -6.36 12.67 4.82
CA GLU A 78 -4.93 12.89 4.70
C GLU A 78 -4.27 13.05 6.07
N ARG A 79 -4.85 13.89 6.94
CA ARG A 79 -4.31 14.15 8.28
C ARG A 79 -4.23 12.87 9.11
N GLY A 80 -5.24 12.01 9.04
CA GLY A 80 -5.26 10.71 9.72
C GLY A 80 -4.18 9.78 9.20
N ALA A 81 -4.09 9.63 7.87
CA ALA A 81 -3.06 8.81 7.23
C ALA A 81 -1.65 9.31 7.58
N ARG A 82 -1.39 10.62 7.46
CA ARG A 82 -0.09 11.24 7.76
C ARG A 82 0.30 11.08 9.22
N LYS A 83 -0.65 11.17 10.16
CA LYS A 83 -0.41 10.91 11.60
C LYS A 83 0.09 9.48 11.82
N ILE A 84 -0.51 8.49 11.14
CA ILE A 84 -0.12 7.08 11.25
C ILE A 84 1.28 6.86 10.66
N LEU A 85 1.58 7.44 9.49
CA LEU A 85 2.89 7.33 8.85
C LEU A 85 4.03 7.92 9.73
N ASN A 86 3.74 9.00 10.45
CA ASN A 86 4.73 9.70 11.27
C ASN A 86 4.86 9.13 12.70
N GLN A 87 4.04 8.15 13.08
CA GLN A 87 4.03 7.62 14.44
C GLN A 87 5.32 6.81 14.70
N LYS A 88 6.12 7.24 15.68
CA LYS A 88 7.32 6.53 16.12
C LYS A 88 6.95 5.10 16.58
N GLY A 89 7.79 4.12 16.25
CA GLY A 89 7.57 2.71 16.62
C GLY A 89 6.54 1.93 15.79
N SER A 90 5.94 2.52 14.74
CA SER A 90 4.87 1.88 13.95
C SER A 90 5.31 0.75 13.01
N GLY A 91 6.52 0.20 13.15
CA GLY A 91 7.05 -0.81 12.22
C GLY A 91 7.38 -0.23 10.84
N PHE A 92 7.53 1.10 10.75
CA PHE A 92 7.72 1.88 9.52
C PHE A 92 9.11 1.70 8.90
N GLY A 93 9.34 0.51 8.36
CA GLY A 93 10.47 0.17 7.50
C GLY A 93 9.98 -0.17 6.09
N GLY A 94 10.77 0.16 5.08
CA GLY A 94 10.57 -0.10 3.65
C GLY A 94 10.33 -1.57 3.28
N GLY A 95 10.46 -2.50 4.23
CA GLY A 95 9.94 -3.87 4.08
C GLY A 95 8.40 -3.93 4.05
N VAL A 96 7.70 -3.07 4.81
CA VAL A 96 6.23 -2.93 4.83
C VAL A 96 5.72 -2.66 3.42
N PHE A 97 6.24 -1.63 2.77
CA PHE A 97 5.71 -1.18 1.49
C PHE A 97 6.01 -2.15 0.36
N ALA A 98 7.18 -2.80 0.38
CA ALA A 98 7.42 -3.93 -0.51
C ALA A 98 6.42 -5.07 -0.25
N ALA A 99 6.19 -5.45 1.02
CA ALA A 99 5.25 -6.52 1.35
C ALA A 99 3.78 -6.18 1.03
N LEU A 100 3.37 -4.91 1.18
CA LEU A 100 2.03 -4.42 0.90
C LEU A 100 1.79 -4.22 -0.60
N ILE A 101 2.73 -3.60 -1.32
CA ILE A 101 2.48 -3.13 -2.69
C ILE A 101 2.74 -4.23 -3.71
N THR A 102 3.70 -5.14 -3.48
CA THR A 102 3.94 -6.25 -4.41
C THR A 102 2.67 -7.05 -4.77
N PRO A 103 1.84 -7.52 -3.83
CA PRO A 103 0.62 -8.25 -4.20
C PRO A 103 -0.38 -7.40 -4.99
N ILE A 104 -0.40 -6.09 -4.77
CA ILE A 104 -1.32 -5.17 -5.43
C ILE A 104 -0.88 -4.92 -6.86
N LEU A 105 0.42 -4.79 -7.09
CA LEU A 105 1.00 -4.73 -8.43
C LEU A 105 0.73 -6.02 -9.20
N ILE A 106 0.79 -7.19 -8.55
CA ILE A 106 0.45 -8.47 -9.18
C ILE A 106 -1.04 -8.54 -9.52
N GLU A 107 -1.92 -8.08 -8.63
CA GLU A 107 -3.36 -8.06 -8.88
C GLU A 107 -3.76 -7.06 -9.98
N LEU A 108 -3.12 -5.89 -9.98
CA LEU A 108 -3.26 -4.89 -11.04
C LEU A 108 -2.78 -5.45 -12.38
N ALA A 109 -1.60 -6.07 -12.42
CA ALA A 109 -1.07 -6.70 -13.63
C ALA A 109 -2.04 -7.77 -14.18
N ARG A 110 -2.58 -8.64 -13.32
CA ARG A 110 -3.63 -9.60 -13.70
C ARG A 110 -4.88 -8.91 -14.25
N SER A 111 -5.34 -7.84 -13.60
CA SER A 111 -6.54 -7.10 -14.03
C SER A 111 -6.35 -6.43 -15.41
N PHE A 112 -5.15 -5.91 -15.70
CA PHE A 112 -4.83 -5.35 -17.01
C PHE A 112 -4.73 -6.42 -18.10
N THR A 113 -4.10 -7.57 -17.81
CA THR A 113 -4.01 -8.68 -18.78
C THR A 113 -5.36 -9.32 -19.11
N ILE A 114 -6.32 -9.30 -18.18
CA ILE A 114 -7.68 -9.80 -18.42
C ILE A 114 -8.44 -8.84 -19.34
N ASN A 115 -8.37 -7.52 -19.07
CA ASN A 115 -9.06 -6.51 -19.89
C ASN A 115 -8.45 -6.31 -21.29
N SER A 116 -7.22 -6.75 -21.55
CA SER A 116 -6.62 -6.68 -22.90
C SER A 116 -6.94 -7.89 -23.77
N LYS A 117 -7.63 -8.90 -23.22
CA LYS A 117 -8.02 -10.14 -23.92
C LYS A 117 -9.52 -10.21 -24.24
N THR A 118 -10.25 -9.14 -23.95
CA THR A 118 -11.66 -8.90 -24.29
C THR A 118 -11.75 -7.74 -25.24
#